data_AF-A0AAW2Z0H2-F1
#
_entry.id   AF-A0AAW2Z0H2-F1
#
_cell.length_a   1.000
_cell.length_b   1.000
_cell.length_c   1.000
_cell.angle_alpha   90.00
_cell.angle_beta   90.00
_cell.angle_gamma   90.00
#
_symmetry.space_group_name_H-M   'P 1'
#
loop_
_entity.id
_entity.type
_entity.pdbx_description
1 polymer ?
#
loop_
_entity_poly.entity_id
_entity_poly.type
_entity_poly.pdbx_seq_one_letter_code
_entity_poly.pdbx_strand_id
1 'polypeptide(L)'
;MGNINDTIRDHVEREFRRVRTKGSEKEFLTINEAKKLNSMEDSPIDFKKLAVLFMLDVDKNGKFTLDDLLKFTEWCCSVTSHINNNDRQSFQSELQAQCTLNMWRRINTYNGRIAFCDWFVRLFAVGMIVKVPISKGTPKSIPKVEVKYDESSSDEDEDVRSVKDDDMEDRPPEATAEQNTQYSNKLSKRIDQLFLSVDTVTTLYEILNIKELYGISCQDLIDLMQRVGEDMGQLRLDNEALDNVIPAKVVHLFAENFATGFINMMSKLGFHADVSTDAYLSLPLSPSRIEPAPTSSQQMSARSEELSGTSESDEDEVQEPCGFCDDVKIKVVNIVI
;
A
#
# COMPACT_ATOMS: atom_id res chain seq x y z
N MET A 1 -5.95 2.63 34.09
CA MET A 1 -6.39 2.86 32.70
C MET A 1 -5.72 1.79 31.86
N GLY A 2 -6.46 1.06 31.01
CA GLY A 2 -5.87 0.03 30.16
C GLY A 2 -4.84 0.64 29.19
N ASN A 3 -3.85 -0.14 28.76
CA ASN A 3 -2.92 0.32 27.73
C ASN A 3 -3.72 0.52 26.44
N ILE A 4 -3.59 1.69 25.81
CA ILE A 4 -4.31 2.01 24.57
C ILE A 4 -4.06 0.93 23.50
N ASN A 5 -2.85 0.37 23.49
CA ASN A 5 -2.45 -0.71 22.60
C ASN A 5 -3.29 -1.98 22.77
N ASP A 6 -3.71 -2.30 24.00
CA ASP A 6 -4.56 -3.47 24.25
C ASP A 6 -5.96 -3.27 23.65
N THR A 7 -6.48 -2.03 23.71
CA THR A 7 -7.80 -1.69 23.13
C THR A 7 -7.77 -1.77 21.61
N ILE A 8 -6.70 -1.30 20.98
CA ILE A 8 -6.51 -1.38 19.52
C ILE A 8 -6.42 -2.85 19.08
N ARG A 9 -5.60 -3.64 19.77
CA ARG A 9 -5.42 -5.07 19.49
C ARG A 9 -6.73 -5.83 19.60
N ASP A 10 -7.48 -5.62 20.68
CA ASP A 10 -8.79 -6.25 20.89
C ASP A 10 -9.79 -5.89 19.79
N HIS A 11 -9.77 -4.65 19.30
CA HIS A 11 -10.60 -4.22 18.18
C HIS A 11 -10.21 -4.92 16.87
N VAL A 12 -8.92 -4.93 16.53
CA VAL A 12 -8.40 -5.59 15.33
C VAL A 12 -8.74 -7.07 15.30
N GLU A 13 -8.52 -7.79 16.42
CA GLU A 13 -8.84 -9.20 16.52
C GLU A 13 -10.33 -9.49 16.35
N ARG A 14 -11.17 -8.62 16.92
CA ARG A 14 -12.64 -8.72 16.82
C ARG A 14 -13.08 -8.50 15.39
N GLU A 15 -12.57 -7.47 14.73
CA GLU A 15 -12.89 -7.16 13.33
C GLU A 15 -12.40 -8.25 12.38
N PHE A 16 -11.18 -8.76 12.57
CA PHE A 16 -10.64 -9.89 11.81
C PHE A 16 -11.57 -11.12 11.90
N ARG A 17 -11.99 -11.47 13.13
CA ARG A 17 -12.94 -12.58 13.35
C ARG A 17 -14.32 -12.31 12.76
N ARG A 18 -14.77 -11.06 12.75
CA ARG A 18 -16.08 -10.65 12.20
C ARG A 18 -16.13 -10.78 10.68
N VAL A 19 -15.10 -10.29 9.98
CA VAL A 19 -15.09 -10.27 8.50
C VAL A 19 -14.71 -11.60 7.89
N ARG A 20 -13.96 -12.43 8.63
CA ARG A 20 -13.63 -13.79 8.21
C ARG A 20 -14.92 -14.60 8.03
N THR A 21 -15.09 -15.20 6.85
CA THR A 21 -16.26 -16.01 6.53
C THR A 21 -16.46 -17.13 7.55
N LYS A 22 -17.63 -17.17 8.23
CA LYS A 22 -17.97 -18.20 9.21
C LYS A 22 -17.88 -19.60 8.58
N GLY A 23 -17.18 -20.51 9.25
CA GLY A 23 -16.98 -21.89 8.78
C GLY A 23 -15.81 -22.09 7.83
N SER A 24 -15.03 -21.04 7.52
CA SER A 24 -13.80 -21.20 6.75
C SER A 24 -12.62 -21.56 7.67
N GLU A 25 -11.93 -22.65 7.37
CA GLU A 25 -10.70 -23.08 8.07
C GLU A 25 -9.50 -22.16 7.78
N LYS A 26 -9.60 -21.25 6.80
CA LYS A 26 -8.50 -20.36 6.44
C LYS A 26 -8.14 -19.38 7.55
N GLU A 27 -6.85 -19.14 7.76
CA GLU A 27 -6.32 -18.23 8.78
C GLU A 27 -6.01 -16.82 8.24
N PHE A 28 -6.58 -16.47 7.09
CA PHE A 28 -6.33 -15.20 6.41
C PHE A 28 -7.60 -14.64 5.76
N LEU A 29 -7.59 -13.33 5.50
CA LEU A 29 -8.61 -12.62 4.74
C LEU A 29 -8.21 -12.51 3.28
N THR A 30 -9.18 -12.60 2.38
CA THR A 30 -9.02 -12.19 0.99
C THR A 30 -9.24 -10.68 0.87
N ILE A 31 -8.88 -10.10 -0.27
CA ILE A 31 -9.12 -8.67 -0.55
C ILE A 31 -10.58 -8.24 -0.33
N ASN A 32 -11.54 -9.09 -0.70
CA ASN A 32 -12.97 -8.82 -0.51
C ASN A 32 -13.41 -8.84 0.96
N GLU A 33 -12.70 -9.56 1.81
CA GLU A 33 -12.94 -9.55 3.26
C GLU A 33 -12.20 -8.39 3.93
N ALA A 34 -10.96 -8.11 3.51
CA ALA A 34 -10.16 -6.99 4.00
C ALA A 34 -10.85 -5.64 3.76
N LYS A 35 -11.48 -5.44 2.59
CA LYS A 35 -12.29 -4.24 2.29
C LYS A 35 -13.48 -4.01 3.24
N LYS A 36 -13.89 -5.04 3.98
CA LYS A 36 -15.02 -4.99 4.94
C LYS A 36 -14.58 -4.71 6.36
N LEU A 37 -13.27 -4.60 6.62
CA LEU A 37 -12.74 -4.25 7.93
C LEU A 37 -13.23 -2.85 8.32
N ASN A 38 -13.75 -2.71 9.53
CA ASN A 38 -14.08 -1.40 10.07
C ASN A 38 -12.91 -0.90 10.90
N SER A 39 -12.47 0.31 10.56
CA SER A 39 -11.53 1.04 11.39
C SER A 39 -12.18 1.47 12.70
N MET A 40 -11.36 1.74 13.72
CA MET A 40 -11.86 2.37 14.94
C MET A 40 -12.41 3.75 14.61
N GLU A 41 -13.41 4.22 15.36
CA GLU A 41 -13.99 5.54 15.16
C GLU A 41 -12.89 6.60 15.17
N ASP A 42 -11.99 6.57 16.15
CA ASP A 42 -10.95 7.59 16.33
C ASP A 42 -9.83 7.57 15.29
N SER A 43 -9.75 6.54 14.45
CA SER A 43 -8.67 6.40 13.46
C SER A 43 -9.21 5.76 12.18
N PRO A 44 -9.93 6.53 11.32
CA PRO A 44 -10.54 6.00 10.12
C PRO A 44 -9.47 5.65 9.07
N ILE A 45 -9.08 4.37 9.02
CA ILE A 45 -8.25 3.81 7.96
C ILE A 45 -9.16 3.32 6.82
N ASP A 46 -8.87 3.71 5.58
CA ASP A 46 -9.58 3.20 4.41
C ASP A 46 -8.85 2.00 3.80
N PHE A 47 -9.30 0.80 4.15
CA PHE A 47 -8.79 -0.47 3.62
C PHE A 47 -9.14 -0.71 2.13
N LYS A 48 -9.78 0.25 1.45
CA LYS A 48 -10.02 0.18 0.00
C LYS A 48 -8.88 0.80 -0.79
N LYS A 49 -7.94 1.50 -0.14
CA LYS A 49 -6.80 2.14 -0.79
C LYS A 49 -5.70 1.13 -1.09
N LEU A 50 -5.23 1.11 -2.34
CA LEU A 50 -4.18 0.19 -2.78
C LEU A 50 -2.92 0.28 -1.92
N ALA A 51 -2.48 1.49 -1.59
CA ALA A 51 -1.27 1.71 -0.78
C ALA A 51 -1.42 1.17 0.65
N VAL A 52 -2.62 1.28 1.24
CA VAL A 52 -2.91 0.71 2.56
C VAL A 52 -2.87 -0.81 2.49
N LEU A 53 -3.51 -1.42 1.48
CA LEU A 53 -3.46 -2.88 1.28
C LEU A 53 -2.03 -3.38 1.03
N PHE A 54 -1.24 -2.62 0.28
CA PHE A 54 0.17 -2.92 0.05
C PHE A 54 0.98 -2.89 1.35
N MET A 55 0.78 -1.89 2.20
CA MET A 55 1.47 -1.80 3.49
C MET A 55 1.00 -2.84 4.50
N LEU A 56 -0.28 -3.19 4.45
CA LEU A 56 -0.89 -4.20 5.32
C LEU A 56 -0.35 -5.60 5.04
N ASP A 57 -0.21 -6.01 3.77
CA ASP A 57 0.28 -7.34 3.38
C ASP A 57 1.81 -7.45 3.52
N VAL A 58 2.32 -7.81 4.70
CA VAL A 58 3.75 -7.74 5.02
C VAL A 58 4.59 -8.62 4.09
N ASP A 59 4.14 -9.85 3.84
CA ASP A 59 4.86 -10.86 3.05
C ASP A 59 4.52 -10.82 1.55
N LYS A 60 3.64 -9.91 1.14
CA LYS A 60 3.27 -9.63 -0.26
C LYS A 60 2.72 -10.88 -0.96
N ASN A 61 1.95 -11.69 -0.23
CA ASN A 61 1.38 -12.92 -0.75
C ASN A 61 -0.08 -12.79 -1.23
N GLY A 62 -0.71 -11.62 -1.02
CA GLY A 62 -2.11 -11.33 -1.37
C GLY A 62 -3.14 -11.80 -0.32
N LYS A 63 -2.69 -12.22 0.86
CA LYS A 63 -3.49 -12.70 1.98
C LYS A 63 -3.21 -11.82 3.18
N PHE A 64 -4.25 -11.51 3.95
CA PHE A 64 -4.10 -10.67 5.14
C PHE A 64 -4.34 -11.50 6.38
N THR A 65 -3.27 -11.80 7.13
CA THR A 65 -3.34 -12.56 8.39
C THR A 65 -3.63 -11.61 9.57
N LEU A 66 -3.98 -12.16 10.72
CA LEU A 66 -4.14 -11.34 11.93
C LEU A 66 -2.83 -10.65 12.32
N ASP A 67 -1.70 -11.36 12.14
CA ASP A 67 -0.36 -10.83 12.42
C ASP A 67 -0.03 -9.62 11.54
N ASP A 68 -0.41 -9.67 10.25
CA ASP A 68 -0.29 -8.54 9.33
C ASP A 68 -1.04 -7.30 9.83
N LEU A 69 -2.29 -7.48 10.27
CA LEU A 69 -3.09 -6.38 10.80
C LEU A 69 -2.47 -5.79 12.08
N LEU A 70 -1.97 -6.63 12.99
CA LEU A 70 -1.34 -6.17 14.23
C LEU A 70 -0.04 -5.39 13.94
N LYS A 71 0.83 -5.93 13.09
CA LYS A 71 2.05 -5.24 12.64
C LYS A 71 1.74 -3.91 11.96
N PHE A 72 0.70 -3.88 11.13
CA PHE A 72 0.26 -2.65 10.50
C PHE A 72 -0.24 -1.62 11.52
N THR A 73 -1.00 -2.03 12.55
CA THR A 73 -1.40 -1.10 13.62
C THR A 73 -0.23 -0.57 14.46
N GLU A 74 0.75 -1.41 14.76
CA GLU A 74 1.97 -0.99 15.46
C GLU A 74 2.76 0.03 14.62
N TRP A 75 2.85 -0.20 13.31
CA TRP A 75 3.45 0.74 12.36
C TRP A 75 2.67 2.06 12.30
N CYS A 76 1.33 2.03 12.21
CA CYS A 76 0.50 3.22 12.25
C CYS A 76 0.79 4.06 13.51
N CYS A 77 0.78 3.43 14.70
CA CYS A 77 1.07 4.11 15.96
C CYS A 77 2.47 4.75 15.98
N SER A 78 3.48 4.07 15.41
CA SER A 78 4.84 4.60 15.30
C SER A 78 4.89 5.85 14.43
N VAL A 79 4.33 5.76 13.21
CA VAL A 79 4.32 6.85 12.23
C VAL A 79 3.55 8.05 12.74
N THR A 80 2.46 7.86 13.47
CA THR A 80 1.59 8.97 13.92
C THR A 80 1.85 9.41 15.35
N SER A 81 2.91 8.91 16.00
CA SER A 81 3.24 9.22 17.40
C SER A 81 3.50 10.71 17.68
N HIS A 82 3.86 11.47 16.64
CA HIS A 82 4.10 12.91 16.70
C HIS A 82 2.86 13.76 16.39
N ILE A 83 1.78 13.14 15.92
CA ILE A 83 0.55 13.85 15.55
C ILE A 83 -0.27 14.08 16.81
N ASN A 84 -0.76 15.30 16.99
CA ASN A 84 -1.66 15.61 18.10
C ASN A 84 -3.00 14.87 17.90
N ASN A 85 -3.41 14.06 18.89
CA ASN A 85 -4.62 13.24 18.85
C ASN A 85 -5.93 14.01 18.58
N ASN A 86 -5.92 15.34 18.76
CA ASN A 86 -7.11 16.16 18.54
C ASN A 86 -7.43 16.41 17.06
N ASP A 87 -6.53 16.08 16.12
CA ASP A 87 -6.73 16.33 14.69
C ASP A 87 -6.87 15.02 13.89
N ARG A 88 -8.11 14.50 13.85
CA ARG A 88 -8.47 13.26 13.13
C ARG A 88 -8.26 13.37 11.62
N GLN A 89 -8.43 14.55 11.02
CA GLN A 89 -8.27 14.72 9.57
C GLN A 89 -6.79 14.66 9.19
N SER A 90 -5.94 15.35 9.96
CA SER A 90 -4.49 15.30 9.74
C SER A 90 -3.95 13.88 9.91
N PHE A 91 -4.46 13.10 10.88
CA PHE A 91 -4.08 11.70 11.03
C PHE A 91 -4.33 10.88 9.76
N GLN A 92 -5.54 10.93 9.20
CA GLN A 92 -5.90 10.11 8.03
C GLN A 92 -5.07 10.49 6.80
N SER A 93 -4.95 11.79 6.52
CA SER A 93 -4.18 12.29 5.38
C SER A 93 -2.70 11.94 5.50
N GLU A 94 -2.10 12.09 6.69
CA GLU A 94 -0.70 11.75 6.93
C GLU A 94 -0.46 10.24 6.77
N LEU A 95 -1.29 9.40 7.38
CA LEU A 95 -1.16 7.95 7.26
C LEU A 95 -1.27 7.48 5.80
N GLN A 96 -2.23 8.04 5.04
CA GLN A 96 -2.39 7.71 3.63
C GLN A 96 -1.19 8.18 2.79
N ALA A 97 -0.65 9.38 3.07
CA ALA A 97 0.55 9.88 2.42
C ALA A 97 1.75 8.97 2.71
N GLN A 98 1.92 8.53 3.95
CA GLN A 98 2.99 7.63 4.38
C GLN A 98 2.87 6.24 3.72
N CYS A 99 1.67 5.67 3.63
CA CYS A 99 1.44 4.43 2.90
C CYS A 99 1.83 4.57 1.41
N THR A 100 1.40 5.66 0.78
CA THR A 100 1.66 5.95 -0.65
C THR A 100 3.16 6.11 -0.90
N LEU A 101 3.84 6.87 -0.04
CA LEU A 101 5.26 7.12 -0.14
C LEU A 101 6.09 5.84 0.07
N ASN A 102 5.75 5.04 1.07
CA ASN A 102 6.44 3.75 1.30
C ASN A 102 6.19 2.76 0.17
N MET A 103 4.98 2.72 -0.39
CA MET A 103 4.69 1.92 -1.58
C MET A 103 5.54 2.39 -2.77
N TRP A 104 5.57 3.69 -3.06
CA TRP A 104 6.40 4.25 -4.14
C TRP A 104 7.88 3.90 -3.97
N ARG A 105 8.46 4.11 -2.78
CA ARG A 105 9.88 3.78 -2.51
C ARG A 105 10.20 2.33 -2.84
N ARG A 106 9.32 1.40 -2.45
CA ARG A 106 9.52 -0.02 -2.75
C ARG A 106 9.40 -0.31 -4.24
N ILE A 107 8.40 0.27 -4.93
CA ILE A 107 8.16 0.04 -6.36
C ILE A 107 9.23 0.71 -7.24
N ASN A 108 9.87 1.79 -6.78
CA ASN A 108 10.84 2.58 -7.55
C ASN A 108 12.23 1.91 -7.66
N THR A 109 12.34 0.63 -7.32
CA THR A 109 13.52 -0.20 -7.62
C THR A 109 13.17 -1.18 -8.73
N TYR A 110 14.15 -1.61 -9.52
CA TYR A 110 13.91 -2.59 -10.59
C TYR A 110 13.23 -3.87 -10.04
N ASN A 111 13.82 -4.46 -9.00
CA ASN A 111 13.27 -5.66 -8.35
C ASN A 111 11.94 -5.40 -7.66
N GLY A 112 11.76 -4.23 -7.05
CA GLY A 112 10.53 -3.86 -6.36
C GLY A 112 9.35 -3.66 -7.31
N ARG A 113 9.60 -3.18 -8.53
CA ARG A 113 8.58 -3.11 -9.58
C ARG A 113 8.07 -4.51 -9.96
N ILE A 114 8.99 -5.45 -10.18
CA ILE A 114 8.65 -6.84 -10.50
C ILE A 114 7.87 -7.47 -9.34
N ALA A 115 8.37 -7.32 -8.11
CA ALA A 115 7.73 -7.83 -6.90
C ALA A 115 6.32 -7.25 -6.71
N PHE A 116 6.14 -5.97 -7.02
CA PHE A 116 4.83 -5.31 -6.99
C PHE A 116 3.86 -5.89 -8.02
N CYS A 117 4.29 -6.10 -9.28
CA CYS A 117 3.43 -6.69 -10.30
C CYS A 117 2.98 -8.10 -9.90
N ASP A 118 3.90 -8.89 -9.35
CA ASP A 118 3.62 -10.24 -8.84
C ASP A 118 2.68 -10.22 -7.63
N TRP A 119 2.90 -9.29 -6.70
CA TRP A 119 2.01 -9.06 -5.57
C TRP A 119 0.61 -8.65 -6.03
N PHE A 120 0.53 -7.73 -6.98
CA PHE A 120 -0.71 -7.18 -7.50
C PHE A 120 -1.59 -8.29 -8.11
N VAL A 121 -1.00 -9.17 -8.93
CA VAL A 121 -1.73 -10.34 -9.46
C VAL A 121 -2.15 -11.29 -8.35
N ARG A 122 -1.29 -11.56 -7.36
CA ARG A 122 -1.60 -12.44 -6.23
C ARG A 122 -2.77 -11.91 -5.40
N LEU A 123 -2.74 -10.62 -5.07
CA LEU A 123 -3.76 -9.92 -4.31
C LEU A 123 -5.17 -10.17 -4.88
N PHE A 124 -5.30 -10.15 -6.20
CA PHE A 124 -6.56 -10.39 -6.89
C PHE A 124 -6.84 -11.88 -7.18
N ALA A 125 -5.81 -12.72 -7.27
CA ALA A 125 -5.96 -14.16 -7.48
C ALA A 125 -6.38 -14.94 -6.23
N VAL A 126 -6.07 -14.45 -5.01
CA VAL A 126 -6.36 -15.18 -3.77
C VAL A 126 -7.87 -15.42 -3.61
N GLY A 127 -8.27 -16.70 -3.74
CA GLY A 127 -9.66 -17.15 -3.56
C GLY A 127 -10.56 -16.97 -4.79
N MET A 128 -10.03 -16.49 -5.93
CA MET A 128 -10.82 -16.17 -7.13
C MET A 128 -10.25 -16.77 -8.43
N ILE A 129 -9.38 -17.77 -8.34
CA ILE A 129 -8.85 -18.46 -9.53
C ILE A 129 -9.95 -19.32 -10.15
N VAL A 130 -10.34 -18.97 -11.38
CA VAL A 130 -11.21 -19.81 -12.21
C VAL A 130 -10.33 -20.78 -12.98
N LYS A 131 -10.51 -22.09 -12.75
CA LYS A 131 -9.87 -23.11 -13.58
C LYS A 131 -10.68 -23.26 -14.87
N VAL A 132 -10.22 -22.63 -15.94
CA VAL A 132 -10.82 -22.81 -17.26
C VAL A 132 -10.47 -24.22 -17.77
N PRO A 133 -11.46 -25.01 -18.24
CA PRO A 133 -11.18 -26.28 -18.89
C PRO A 133 -10.43 -26.01 -20.19
N ILE A 134 -9.13 -26.34 -20.23
CA ILE A 134 -8.35 -26.26 -21.47
C ILE A 134 -8.97 -27.27 -22.44
N SER A 135 -9.67 -26.78 -23.47
CA SER A 135 -10.19 -27.65 -24.52
C SER A 135 -8.99 -28.35 -25.18
N LYS A 136 -9.03 -29.69 -25.26
CA LYS A 136 -7.91 -30.55 -25.72
C LYS A 136 -7.53 -30.35 -27.20
N GLY A 137 -7.99 -29.27 -27.84
CA GLY A 137 -7.82 -28.97 -29.26
C GLY A 137 -7.00 -27.72 -29.56
N THR A 138 -6.41 -27.05 -28.56
CA THR A 138 -5.55 -25.89 -28.83
C THR A 138 -4.28 -26.33 -29.57
N PRO A 139 -3.97 -25.74 -30.74
CA PRO A 139 -2.77 -26.08 -31.50
C PRO A 139 -1.52 -25.85 -30.66
N LYS A 140 -0.64 -26.85 -30.65
CA LYS A 140 0.54 -27.02 -29.77
C LYS A 140 1.64 -25.94 -29.87
N SER A 141 1.38 -24.81 -30.51
CA SER A 141 2.37 -23.75 -30.65
C SER A 141 1.67 -22.40 -30.77
N ILE A 142 1.43 -21.75 -29.63
CA ILE A 142 1.38 -20.29 -29.62
C ILE A 142 2.81 -19.86 -30.01
N PRO A 143 3.01 -19.13 -31.11
CA PRO A 143 4.33 -18.61 -31.44
C PRO A 143 4.83 -17.79 -30.25
N LYS A 144 6.02 -18.14 -29.75
CA LYS A 144 6.69 -17.40 -28.68
C LYS A 144 6.85 -15.96 -29.17
N VAL A 145 6.00 -15.06 -28.71
CA VAL A 145 6.20 -13.63 -28.92
C VAL A 145 7.39 -13.27 -28.02
N GLU A 146 8.59 -13.22 -28.61
CA GLU A 146 9.75 -12.63 -27.96
C GLU A 146 9.49 -11.13 -27.81
N VAL A 147 9.00 -10.74 -26.64
CA VAL A 147 9.06 -9.35 -26.20
C VAL A 147 10.54 -9.06 -25.94
N LYS A 148 11.22 -8.47 -26.93
CA LYS A 148 12.57 -7.94 -26.73
C LYS A 148 12.46 -6.72 -25.82
N TYR A 149 12.90 -6.89 -24.57
CA TYR A 149 13.22 -5.75 -23.73
C TYR A 149 14.50 -5.13 -24.27
N ASP A 150 14.43 -3.85 -24.61
CA ASP A 150 15.58 -3.08 -25.06
C ASP A 150 16.47 -2.81 -23.84
N GLU A 151 17.40 -3.74 -23.57
CA GLU A 151 18.46 -3.57 -22.56
C GLU A 151 19.57 -2.66 -23.11
N SER A 152 19.20 -1.47 -23.58
CA SER A 152 20.18 -0.46 -23.97
C SER A 152 20.83 0.16 -22.72
N SER A 153 21.89 -0.52 -22.27
CA SER A 153 23.24 0.06 -22.08
C SER A 153 23.30 1.42 -21.38
N SER A 154 23.43 1.39 -20.06
CA SER A 154 24.15 2.42 -19.29
C SER A 154 25.55 1.89 -18.96
N ASP A 155 26.49 2.11 -19.86
CA ASP A 155 27.92 2.03 -19.56
C ASP A 155 28.27 3.25 -18.68
N GLU A 156 28.22 3.09 -17.36
CA GLU A 156 28.86 4.02 -16.43
C GLU A 156 30.03 3.29 -15.75
N ASP A 157 31.24 3.65 -16.19
CA ASP A 157 32.51 3.32 -15.55
C ASP A 157 32.59 4.03 -14.18
N GLU A 158 32.13 3.39 -13.10
CA GLU A 158 32.39 3.85 -11.74
C GLU A 158 33.74 3.31 -11.22
N ASP A 159 34.69 4.23 -11.05
CA ASP A 159 35.97 4.05 -10.38
C ASP A 159 35.76 3.81 -8.87
N VAL A 160 35.70 2.54 -8.46
CA VAL A 160 35.51 2.13 -7.06
C VAL A 160 36.78 2.40 -6.23
N ARG A 161 36.77 3.49 -5.45
CA ARG A 161 37.73 3.69 -4.35
C ARG A 161 37.35 2.79 -3.17
N SER A 162 38.23 1.83 -2.86
CA SER A 162 38.09 0.96 -1.69
C SER A 162 38.34 1.74 -0.39
N VAL A 163 37.29 2.05 0.36
CA VAL A 163 37.39 2.38 1.78
C VAL A 163 37.12 1.10 2.56
N LYS A 164 38.12 0.65 3.32
CA LYS A 164 38.01 -0.45 4.27
C LYS A 164 37.53 0.13 5.58
N ASP A 165 36.25 0.01 5.86
CA ASP A 165 35.72 0.18 7.20
C ASP A 165 35.30 -1.21 7.72
N ASP A 166 36.13 -1.73 8.61
CA ASP A 166 35.84 -2.86 9.47
C ASP A 166 34.81 -2.41 10.54
N ASP A 167 33.97 -3.34 10.98
CA ASP A 167 33.00 -3.23 12.09
C ASP A 167 31.57 -2.77 11.74
N MET A 168 30.73 -3.68 11.22
CA MET A 168 29.27 -3.58 11.37
C MET A 168 28.59 -4.96 11.39
N GLU A 169 28.69 -5.65 12.52
CA GLU A 169 27.87 -6.84 12.86
C GLU A 169 26.57 -6.39 13.55
N ASP A 170 25.47 -6.32 12.80
CA ASP A 170 24.08 -6.65 13.20
C ASP A 170 23.08 -6.04 12.19
N ARG A 171 23.07 -6.60 10.97
CA ARG A 171 21.99 -6.34 10.01
C ARG A 171 20.90 -7.40 10.23
N PRO A 172 19.64 -7.03 10.48
CA PRO A 172 18.57 -8.02 10.57
C PRO A 172 18.48 -8.79 9.25
N PRO A 173 18.11 -10.08 9.27
CA PRO A 173 18.09 -10.92 8.08
C PRO A 173 17.05 -10.37 7.11
N GLU A 174 17.49 -9.62 6.10
CA GLU A 174 16.75 -9.40 4.87
C GLU A 174 16.30 -10.78 4.39
N ALA A 175 14.99 -10.99 4.32
CA ALA A 175 14.44 -12.15 3.62
C ALA A 175 15.16 -12.21 2.26
N THR A 176 15.98 -13.25 2.08
CA THR A 176 17.06 -13.22 1.09
C THR A 176 16.48 -12.98 -0.29
N ALA A 177 17.06 -12.06 -1.06
CA ALA A 177 16.65 -11.75 -2.44
C ALA A 177 16.48 -13.02 -3.31
N GLU A 178 17.21 -14.09 -2.97
CA GLU A 178 17.10 -15.43 -3.55
C GLU A 178 15.71 -16.07 -3.39
N GLN A 179 15.07 -15.97 -2.21
CA GLN A 179 13.73 -16.52 -2.00
C GLN A 179 12.72 -15.80 -2.90
N ASN A 180 12.74 -14.47 -2.93
CA ASN A 180 11.85 -13.68 -3.78
C ASN A 180 12.03 -14.03 -5.27
N THR A 181 13.28 -14.19 -5.72
CA THR A 181 13.60 -14.57 -7.10
C THR A 181 13.04 -15.95 -7.45
N GLN A 182 13.16 -16.94 -6.56
CA GLN A 182 12.63 -18.28 -6.79
C GLN A 182 11.10 -18.29 -6.90
N TYR A 183 10.40 -17.51 -6.06
CA TYR A 183 8.95 -17.41 -6.10
C TYR A 183 8.42 -16.73 -7.36
N SER A 184 9.05 -15.62 -7.79
CA SER A 184 8.69 -14.92 -9.03
C SER A 184 8.79 -15.82 -10.26
N ASN A 185 9.84 -16.66 -10.34
CA ASN A 185 9.99 -17.61 -11.45
C ASN A 185 8.86 -18.67 -11.50
N LYS A 186 8.44 -19.17 -10.33
CA LYS A 186 7.36 -20.15 -10.25
C LYS A 186 5.99 -19.53 -10.58
N LEU A 187 5.79 -18.27 -10.18
CA LEU A 187 4.55 -17.54 -10.46
C LEU A 187 4.45 -17.18 -11.94
N SER A 188 5.52 -16.66 -12.54
CA SER A 188 5.59 -16.31 -13.97
C SER A 188 5.15 -17.49 -14.86
N LYS A 189 5.65 -18.70 -14.60
CA LYS A 189 5.25 -19.91 -15.34
C LYS A 189 3.77 -20.27 -15.19
N ARG A 190 3.13 -19.87 -14.07
CA ARG A 190 1.72 -20.16 -13.79
C ARG A 190 0.80 -19.05 -14.29
N ILE A 191 1.25 -17.81 -14.35
CA ILE A 191 0.45 -16.65 -14.76
C ILE A 191 -0.17 -16.86 -16.14
N ASP A 192 0.55 -17.50 -17.06
CA ASP A 192 0.06 -17.80 -18.43
C ASP A 192 -1.11 -18.80 -18.47
N GLN A 193 -1.44 -19.44 -17.35
CA GLN A 193 -2.53 -20.43 -17.25
C GLN A 193 -3.63 -19.98 -16.29
N LEU A 194 -3.46 -18.81 -15.66
CA LEU A 194 -4.39 -18.30 -14.66
C LEU A 194 -5.38 -17.33 -15.31
N PHE A 195 -6.62 -17.46 -14.90
CA PHE A 195 -7.72 -16.58 -15.29
C PHE A 195 -8.36 -16.03 -14.02
N LEU A 196 -8.63 -14.72 -14.04
CA LEU A 196 -9.38 -14.01 -13.00
C LEU A 196 -10.83 -13.87 -13.46
N SER A 197 -11.78 -13.90 -12.52
CA SER A 197 -13.17 -13.63 -12.86
C SER A 197 -13.41 -12.14 -13.09
N VAL A 198 -14.49 -11.81 -13.80
CA VAL A 198 -14.96 -10.42 -13.93
C VAL A 198 -15.18 -9.75 -12.57
N ASP A 199 -15.72 -10.44 -11.57
CA ASP A 199 -15.89 -9.90 -10.21
C ASP A 199 -14.58 -9.44 -9.56
N THR A 200 -13.48 -10.16 -9.83
CA THR A 200 -12.14 -9.78 -9.39
C THR A 200 -11.70 -8.47 -10.05
N VAL A 201 -12.00 -8.30 -11.32
CA VAL A 201 -11.64 -7.10 -12.09
C VAL A 201 -12.51 -5.92 -11.68
N THR A 202 -13.78 -6.14 -11.35
CA THR A 202 -14.63 -5.14 -10.70
C THR A 202 -14.04 -4.68 -9.36
N THR A 203 -13.49 -5.62 -8.58
CA THR A 203 -12.82 -5.27 -7.33
C THR A 203 -11.56 -4.42 -7.57
N LEU A 204 -10.78 -4.75 -8.60
CA LEU A 204 -9.63 -3.96 -9.05
C LEU A 204 -10.07 -2.55 -9.48
N TYR A 205 -11.14 -2.45 -10.26
CA TYR A 205 -11.71 -1.19 -10.75
C TYR A 205 -12.09 -0.25 -9.60
N GLU A 206 -12.73 -0.80 -8.55
CA GLU A 206 -13.09 -0.04 -7.35
C GLU A 206 -11.88 0.41 -6.54
N ILE A 207 -10.89 -0.47 -6.31
CA ILE A 207 -9.70 -0.16 -5.50
C ILE A 207 -8.83 0.91 -6.16
N LEU A 208 -8.74 0.88 -7.49
CA LEU A 208 -7.98 1.86 -8.26
C LEU A 208 -8.78 3.10 -8.62
N ASN A 209 -10.05 3.18 -8.19
CA ASN A 209 -10.91 4.35 -8.41
C ASN A 209 -10.95 4.79 -9.89
N ILE A 210 -11.00 3.82 -10.80
CA ILE A 210 -10.78 4.04 -12.25
C ILE A 210 -11.85 4.94 -12.85
N LYS A 211 -13.09 4.87 -12.34
CA LYS A 211 -14.20 5.70 -12.81
C LYS A 211 -13.90 7.18 -12.60
N GLU A 212 -13.46 7.52 -11.41
CA GLU A 212 -13.21 8.88 -10.97
C GLU A 212 -11.95 9.45 -11.62
N LEU A 213 -10.92 8.61 -11.80
CA LEU A 213 -9.64 9.03 -12.37
C LEU A 213 -9.63 9.12 -13.90
N TYR A 214 -10.29 8.18 -14.58
CA TYR A 214 -10.19 8.05 -16.04
C TYR A 214 -11.54 8.22 -16.76
N GLY A 215 -12.67 8.20 -16.05
CA GLY A 215 -14.01 8.31 -16.65
C GLY A 215 -14.44 7.07 -17.46
N ILE A 216 -13.67 5.99 -17.39
CA ILE A 216 -13.93 4.73 -18.11
C ILE A 216 -14.89 3.89 -17.26
N SER A 217 -15.88 3.24 -17.86
CA SER A 217 -16.78 2.34 -17.12
C SER A 217 -16.13 1.00 -16.81
N CYS A 218 -16.66 0.28 -15.82
CA CYS A 218 -16.12 -1.05 -15.48
C CYS A 218 -16.23 -2.03 -16.65
N GLN A 219 -17.30 -1.96 -17.45
CA GLN A 219 -17.47 -2.81 -18.62
C GLN A 219 -16.44 -2.49 -19.71
N ASP A 220 -16.20 -1.20 -19.99
CA ASP A 220 -15.20 -0.79 -20.98
C ASP A 220 -13.79 -1.27 -20.59
N LEU A 221 -13.47 -1.26 -19.29
CA LEU A 221 -12.21 -1.80 -18.80
C LEU A 221 -12.12 -3.32 -19.02
N ILE A 222 -13.18 -4.06 -18.70
CA ILE A 222 -13.24 -5.52 -18.91
C ILE A 222 -13.07 -5.84 -20.39
N ASP A 223 -13.82 -5.17 -21.27
CA ASP A 223 -13.77 -5.36 -22.71
C ASP A 223 -12.36 -5.06 -23.26
N LEU A 224 -11.72 -4.00 -22.75
CA LEU A 224 -10.35 -3.65 -23.11
C LEU A 224 -9.37 -4.76 -22.68
N MET A 225 -9.46 -5.24 -21.44
CA MET A 225 -8.58 -6.30 -20.94
C MET A 225 -8.80 -7.64 -21.68
N GLN A 226 -10.04 -7.96 -22.04
CA GLN A 226 -10.35 -9.15 -22.83
C GLN A 226 -9.81 -9.05 -24.26
N ARG A 227 -9.94 -7.88 -24.90
CA ARG A 227 -9.34 -7.62 -26.21
C ARG A 227 -7.82 -7.74 -26.18
N VAL A 228 -7.16 -7.17 -25.17
CA VAL A 228 -5.70 -7.37 -24.97
C VAL A 228 -5.37 -8.85 -24.77
N GLY A 229 -6.22 -9.60 -24.05
CA GLY A 229 -6.08 -11.04 -23.89
C GLY A 229 -6.16 -11.81 -25.21
N GLU A 230 -7.05 -11.40 -26.12
CA GLU A 230 -7.18 -11.95 -27.48
C GLU A 230 -5.96 -11.61 -28.34
N ASP A 231 -5.51 -10.35 -28.33
CA ASP A 231 -4.31 -9.90 -29.05
C ASP A 231 -3.05 -10.65 -28.59
N MET A 232 -2.98 -11.02 -27.30
CA MET A 232 -1.90 -11.84 -26.74
C MET A 232 -2.06 -13.35 -27.01
N GLY A 233 -3.12 -13.77 -27.68
CA GLY A 233 -3.43 -15.18 -27.94
C GLY A 233 -3.75 -15.99 -26.69
N GLN A 234 -4.12 -15.33 -25.59
CA GLN A 234 -4.48 -15.94 -24.30
C GLN A 234 -5.99 -16.17 -24.16
N LEU A 235 -6.78 -15.39 -24.89
CA LEU A 235 -8.24 -15.43 -24.89
C LEU A 235 -8.72 -15.61 -26.34
N ARG A 236 -9.93 -16.14 -26.51
CA ARG A 236 -10.65 -16.05 -27.78
C ARG A 236 -12.06 -15.55 -27.48
N LEU A 237 -12.44 -14.41 -28.05
CA LEU A 237 -13.73 -13.78 -27.76
C LEU A 237 -14.90 -14.50 -28.41
N ASP A 238 -14.63 -15.42 -29.36
CA ASP A 238 -15.64 -16.29 -29.97
C ASP A 238 -16.08 -17.46 -29.06
N ASN A 239 -15.42 -17.63 -27.91
CA ASN A 239 -15.71 -18.70 -26.96
C ASN A 239 -16.46 -18.17 -25.74
N GLU A 240 -17.77 -18.37 -25.71
CA GLU A 240 -18.68 -17.94 -24.61
C GLU A 240 -18.23 -18.40 -23.21
N ALA A 241 -17.48 -19.50 -23.11
CA ALA A 241 -16.94 -19.97 -21.83
C ALA A 241 -15.89 -19.01 -21.23
N LEU A 242 -15.36 -18.10 -22.03
CA LEU A 242 -14.32 -17.14 -21.67
C LEU A 242 -14.85 -15.72 -21.40
N ASP A 243 -16.14 -15.47 -21.63
CA ASP A 243 -16.77 -14.14 -21.52
C ASP A 243 -16.67 -13.54 -20.12
N ASN A 244 -16.56 -14.39 -19.10
CA ASN A 244 -16.56 -13.98 -17.69
C ASN A 244 -15.17 -14.05 -17.03
N VAL A 245 -14.11 -14.15 -17.84
CA VAL A 245 -12.74 -14.23 -17.32
C VAL A 245 -11.78 -13.30 -18.05
N ILE A 246 -10.70 -12.97 -17.36
CA ILE A 246 -9.59 -12.17 -17.87
C ILE A 246 -8.28 -12.94 -17.58
N PRO A 247 -7.38 -13.11 -18.57
CA PRO A 247 -6.10 -13.77 -18.32
C PRO A 247 -5.27 -12.99 -17.29
N ALA A 248 -4.71 -13.68 -16.30
CA ALA A 248 -3.89 -13.06 -15.27
C ALA A 248 -2.65 -12.35 -15.85
N LYS A 249 -2.16 -12.82 -17.01
CA LYS A 249 -1.07 -12.17 -17.75
C LYS A 249 -1.42 -10.75 -18.21
N VAL A 250 -2.68 -10.50 -18.60
CA VAL A 250 -3.16 -9.15 -18.94
C VAL A 250 -3.17 -8.25 -17.70
N VAL A 251 -3.58 -8.80 -16.55
CA VAL A 251 -3.60 -8.05 -15.28
C VAL A 251 -2.17 -7.73 -14.81
N HIS A 252 -1.22 -8.64 -15.02
CA HIS A 252 0.20 -8.41 -14.77
C HIS A 252 0.75 -7.26 -15.63
N LEU A 253 0.46 -7.28 -16.94
CA LEU A 253 0.85 -6.21 -17.86
C LEU A 253 0.20 -4.87 -17.48
N PHE A 254 -1.05 -4.89 -17.04
CA PHE A 254 -1.72 -3.70 -16.50
C PHE A 254 -0.99 -3.17 -15.26
N ALA A 255 -0.60 -4.04 -14.33
CA ALA A 255 0.14 -3.67 -13.12
C ALA A 255 1.52 -3.04 -13.43
N GLU A 256 2.21 -3.56 -14.45
CA GLU A 256 3.49 -3.02 -14.92
C GLU A 256 3.34 -1.58 -15.46
N ASN A 257 2.33 -1.36 -16.29
CA ASN A 257 2.01 -0.04 -16.82
C ASN A 257 1.56 0.92 -15.73
N PHE A 258 0.73 0.45 -14.78
CA PHE A 258 0.32 1.21 -13.61
C PHE A 258 1.51 1.63 -12.76
N ALA A 259 2.41 0.70 -12.41
CA ALA A 259 3.59 0.98 -11.61
C ALA A 259 4.51 2.01 -12.29
N THR A 260 4.71 1.87 -13.61
CA THR A 260 5.49 2.82 -14.40
C THR A 260 4.86 4.21 -14.39
N GLY A 261 3.54 4.31 -14.61
CA GLY A 261 2.81 5.57 -14.52
C GLY A 261 2.90 6.21 -13.13
N PHE A 262 2.77 5.40 -12.07
CA PHE A 262 2.86 5.84 -10.69
C PHE A 262 4.25 6.38 -10.33
N ILE A 263 5.33 5.67 -10.72
CA ILE A 263 6.71 6.16 -10.54
C ILE A 263 6.92 7.49 -11.25
N ASN A 264 6.49 7.59 -12.51
CA ASN A 264 6.64 8.81 -13.31
C ASN A 264 5.87 9.99 -12.72
N MET A 265 4.66 9.74 -12.20
CA MET A 265 3.86 10.74 -11.51
C MET A 265 4.57 11.25 -10.25
N MET A 266 5.05 10.35 -9.39
CA MET A 266 5.76 10.71 -8.16
C MET A 266 7.07 11.47 -8.48
N SER A 267 7.79 11.07 -9.53
CA SER A 267 9.00 11.78 -9.98
C SER A 267 8.70 13.22 -10.41
N LYS A 268 7.58 13.44 -11.11
CA LYS A 268 7.13 14.80 -11.49
C LYS A 268 6.72 15.66 -10.30
N LEU A 269 6.33 15.04 -9.19
CA LEU A 269 6.04 15.74 -7.92
C LEU A 269 7.32 16.07 -7.12
N GLY A 270 8.51 15.73 -7.64
CA GLY A 270 9.80 16.01 -7.00
C GLY A 270 10.32 14.90 -6.08
N PHE A 271 9.70 13.71 -6.12
CA PHE A 271 10.22 12.54 -5.39
C PHE A 271 11.28 11.83 -6.23
N HIS A 272 12.53 11.76 -5.75
CA HIS A 272 13.64 11.10 -6.45
C HIS A 272 14.14 9.88 -5.66
N ALA A 273 14.58 8.84 -6.36
CA ALA A 273 15.09 7.61 -5.74
C ALA A 273 16.34 7.84 -4.88
N ASP A 274 17.14 8.86 -5.24
CA ASP A 274 18.52 9.03 -4.79
C ASP A 274 18.65 9.64 -3.40
N VAL A 275 17.55 10.05 -2.77
CA VAL A 275 17.60 10.51 -1.38
C VAL A 275 17.67 9.26 -0.50
N SER A 276 18.88 8.82 -0.18
CA SER A 276 19.18 7.78 0.81
C SER A 276 18.36 8.06 2.08
N THR A 277 17.17 7.47 2.14
CA THR A 277 16.19 7.71 3.21
C THR A 277 16.40 6.70 4.34
N ASP A 278 17.45 5.87 4.24
CA ASP A 278 17.84 4.90 5.26
C ASP A 278 18.05 5.60 6.61
N ALA A 279 18.44 6.87 6.63
CA ALA A 279 18.58 7.66 7.85
C ALA A 279 17.27 7.89 8.62
N TYR A 280 16.09 7.89 7.98
CA TYR A 280 14.81 8.20 8.64
C TYR A 280 13.97 6.97 8.98
N LEU A 281 14.25 5.81 8.38
CA LEU A 281 13.49 4.57 8.62
C LEU A 281 14.27 3.50 9.37
N SER A 282 15.58 3.70 9.61
CA SER A 282 16.39 2.86 10.50
C SER A 282 16.14 3.13 11.99
N LEU A 283 14.94 3.55 12.38
CA LEU A 283 14.56 3.52 13.79
C LEU A 283 14.38 2.05 14.16
N PRO A 284 15.23 1.48 15.04
CA PRO A 284 15.04 0.11 15.49
C PRO A 284 13.67 0.03 16.17
N LEU A 285 12.85 -0.95 15.77
CA LEU A 285 11.64 -1.38 16.48
C LEU A 285 11.95 -2.01 17.84
N SER A 286 13.07 -1.64 18.47
CA SER A 286 13.39 -2.06 19.81
C SER A 286 12.55 -1.25 20.79
N PRO A 287 11.71 -1.87 21.62
CA PRO A 287 11.01 -1.16 22.66
C PRO A 287 12.05 -0.55 23.59
N SER A 288 12.18 0.77 23.56
CA SER A 288 12.97 1.52 24.54
C SER A 288 12.40 1.17 25.92
N ARG A 289 13.18 0.36 26.64
CA ARG A 289 12.97 0.02 28.04
C ARG A 289 12.83 1.34 28.80
N ILE A 290 11.61 1.65 29.22
CA ILE A 290 11.34 2.82 30.06
C ILE A 290 12.03 2.52 31.41
N GLU A 291 13.23 3.06 31.58
CA GLU A 291 13.86 3.18 32.89
C GLU A 291 12.91 4.01 33.77
N PRO A 292 12.53 3.53 34.96
CA PRO A 292 11.65 4.26 35.85
C PRO A 292 12.33 5.55 36.30
N ALA A 293 11.65 6.68 36.11
CA ALA A 293 12.11 7.98 36.56
C ALA A 293 12.40 7.97 38.09
N PRO A 294 13.48 8.64 38.54
CA PRO A 294 13.78 8.75 39.96
C PRO A 294 12.68 9.57 40.66
N THR A 295 12.01 8.93 41.60
CA THR A 295 11.00 9.53 42.49
C THR A 295 11.63 10.68 43.27
N SER A 296 11.33 11.92 42.87
CA SER A 296 11.63 13.12 43.66
C SER A 296 10.35 13.64 44.29
N SER A 297 10.17 13.26 45.55
CA SER A 297 9.20 13.86 46.47
C SER A 297 9.59 15.31 46.76
N GLN A 298 8.77 16.29 46.42
CA GLN A 298 8.75 17.57 47.14
C GLN A 298 7.39 18.27 47.06
N GLN A 299 6.90 18.60 48.25
CA GLN A 299 5.70 19.36 48.59
C GLN A 299 5.82 20.83 48.17
N MET A 300 4.71 21.47 47.77
CA MET A 300 4.26 22.85 48.13
C MET A 300 2.79 22.97 47.65
N SER A 301 1.77 22.99 48.52
CA SER A 301 1.23 24.09 49.36
C SER A 301 0.71 25.30 48.59
N ALA A 302 -0.64 25.35 48.52
CA ALA A 302 -1.57 26.48 48.55
C ALA A 302 -1.21 27.84 47.91
N ARG A 303 -2.07 28.31 47.00
CA ARG A 303 -2.63 29.67 47.07
C ARG A 303 -3.94 29.80 46.28
N SER A 304 -5.01 30.15 46.99
CA SER A 304 -6.26 30.70 46.46
C SER A 304 -6.06 32.17 46.10
N GLU A 305 -6.70 32.67 45.05
CA GLU A 305 -7.20 34.05 44.98
C GLU A 305 -8.26 34.14 43.86
N GLU A 306 -9.44 34.60 44.25
CA GLU A 306 -10.55 35.03 43.42
C GLU A 306 -10.16 36.29 42.62
N LEU A 307 -10.77 36.52 41.46
CA LEU A 307 -11.19 37.86 41.04
C LEU A 307 -12.19 37.84 39.89
N SER A 308 -13.23 38.62 40.13
CA SER A 308 -14.37 39.03 39.30
C SER A 308 -14.01 39.86 38.08
N GLY A 309 -14.92 39.96 37.10
CA GLY A 309 -15.12 41.24 36.39
C GLY A 309 -15.50 41.14 34.91
N THR A 310 -16.81 41.28 34.66
CA THR A 310 -17.51 41.82 33.48
C THR A 310 -16.75 42.70 32.49
N SER A 311 -17.04 42.60 31.18
CA SER A 311 -17.72 43.65 30.41
C SER A 311 -17.89 43.30 28.92
N GLU A 312 -19.09 43.58 28.41
CA GLU A 312 -19.45 43.71 27.00
C GLU A 312 -18.85 45.02 26.42
N SER A 313 -18.49 45.01 25.13
CA SER A 313 -18.73 46.12 24.21
C SER A 313 -18.50 45.68 22.77
N ASP A 314 -19.50 46.00 21.94
CA ASP A 314 -19.45 46.08 20.49
C ASP A 314 -18.48 47.19 20.03
N GLU A 315 -17.83 47.02 18.87
CA GLU A 315 -17.94 47.93 17.72
C GLU A 315 -17.04 47.47 16.55
N ASP A 316 -17.56 47.69 15.34
CA ASP A 316 -16.97 47.45 14.02
C ASP A 316 -15.66 48.21 13.78
N GLU A 317 -14.68 47.60 13.10
CA GLU A 317 -13.77 48.38 12.25
C GLU A 317 -13.17 47.56 11.09
N VAL A 318 -13.29 48.14 9.89
CA VAL A 318 -12.73 47.70 8.61
C VAL A 318 -11.25 48.10 8.55
N GLN A 319 -10.34 47.16 8.30
CA GLN A 319 -8.99 47.47 7.83
C GLN A 319 -8.32 46.27 7.10
N GLU A 320 -8.18 46.38 5.78
CA GLU A 320 -7.03 45.80 5.07
C GLU A 320 -5.82 46.73 5.31
N PRO A 321 -4.60 46.21 5.50
CA PRO A 321 -3.73 46.00 4.33
C PRO A 321 -2.74 44.80 4.41
N CYS A 322 -2.41 44.30 3.22
CA CYS A 322 -1.08 43.90 2.72
C CYS A 322 -0.08 43.25 3.70
N GLY A 323 0.30 41.99 3.43
CA GLY A 323 1.46 41.39 4.09
C GLY A 323 1.82 40.02 3.52
N PHE A 324 2.59 40.04 2.44
CA PHE A 324 3.28 38.92 1.84
C PHE A 324 4.11 38.18 2.92
N CYS A 325 3.69 36.99 3.32
CA CYS A 325 4.52 35.99 3.98
C CYS A 325 4.39 34.69 3.17
N ASP A 326 5.46 34.35 2.47
CA ASP A 326 5.64 33.04 1.85
C ASP A 326 5.82 31.99 2.96
N ASP A 327 4.71 31.59 3.56
CA ASP A 327 4.61 30.27 4.17
C ASP A 327 4.38 29.28 3.03
N VAL A 328 5.36 28.43 2.79
CA VAL A 328 5.20 27.20 2.01
C VAL A 328 4.26 26.28 2.80
N LYS A 329 2.97 26.61 2.77
CA LYS A 329 1.91 25.64 2.99
C LYS A 329 2.04 24.66 1.84
N ILE A 330 2.61 23.50 2.13
CA ILE A 330 2.37 22.31 1.32
C ILE A 330 0.85 22.18 1.27
N LYS A 331 0.24 22.69 0.18
CA LYS A 331 -1.12 22.33 -0.16
C LYS A 331 -1.04 20.83 -0.35
N VAL A 332 -1.49 20.10 0.67
CA VAL A 332 -1.90 18.71 0.53
C VAL A 332 -3.00 18.76 -0.52
N VAL A 333 -2.57 18.65 -1.79
CA VAL A 333 -3.47 18.33 -2.87
C VAL A 333 -4.12 17.04 -2.39
N ASN A 334 -5.45 17.05 -2.26
CA ASN A 334 -6.22 15.82 -2.14
C ASN A 334 -5.95 15.01 -3.42
N ILE A 335 -4.81 14.33 -3.46
CA ILE A 335 -4.52 13.35 -4.48
C ILE A 335 -5.36 12.16 -4.05
N VAL A 336 -6.58 12.14 -4.60
CA VAL A 336 -7.44 10.96 -4.55
C VAL A 336 -6.74 9.90 -5.40
N ILE A 337 -5.83 9.14 -4.78
CA ILE A 337 -5.45 7.80 -5.23
C ILE A 337 -6.38 6.83 -4.53
#